data_AF-A0A7S3NHZ9-F1
#
_entry.id   AF-A0A7S3NHZ9-F1
#
_cell.length_a   1.000
_cell.length_b   1.000
_cell.length_c   1.000
_cell.angle_alpha   90.00
_cell.angle_beta   90.00
_cell.angle_gamma   90.00
#
_symmetry.space_group_name_H-M   'P 1'
#
loop_
_entity.id
_entity.type
_entity.pdbx_description
1 polymer ?
#
loop_
_entity_poly.entity_id
_entity_poly.type
_entity_poly.pdbx_seq_one_letter_code
_entity_poly.pdbx_strand_id
1 'polypeptide(L)'
;MININMKKMLFGFVFGVGLAMVNGQTSCVPNSLKTTGCTAQSIIDALLEIDENCTVFDNQVDILNEACEKIKANIDDQRTYNLATGRNPRLRPLIRDEEELSIFFMGGGDLNLKRDNENDKLQNIARKINQVYTQFAQDERIAYPRTVQFHQDDTYTDTDPDLVYPNCAHNVLMCCFSSDRQANDDNGNCAEPYDENCVDADPADNTDICYADHSRLPIADRVAAGLSIFKDEEEGDTHCHGMVWSDDIYEDQARYAGNNLFYISMYDHLYTRGYVENIPGAPMCGCLEYMPTVSRSDCTEMDVTETFVLTFDSGELVNGRRISLDIEFNACNGGAANNDLESEIATYYDGVFPDELRKYITGPTNNDQTKSNCQAAIDTARAA
;
A
#
# COMPACT_ATOMS: atom_id res chain seq x y z
N MET A 1 17.67 -25.80 -37.22
CA MET A 1 17.93 -26.30 -35.86
C MET A 1 19.08 -25.51 -35.27
N ILE A 2 18.79 -24.44 -34.54
CA ILE A 2 19.80 -23.72 -33.76
C ILE A 2 19.36 -23.86 -32.32
N ASN A 3 20.17 -24.58 -31.56
CA ASN A 3 19.94 -24.98 -30.19
C ASN A 3 20.41 -23.83 -29.29
N ILE A 4 19.49 -23.02 -28.76
CA ILE A 4 19.80 -21.96 -27.80
C ILE A 4 19.77 -22.60 -26.42
N ASN A 5 20.97 -22.89 -25.92
CA ASN A 5 21.19 -23.43 -24.58
C ASN A 5 21.01 -22.29 -23.56
N MET A 6 19.91 -22.31 -22.80
CA MET A 6 19.68 -21.43 -21.65
C MET A 6 20.73 -21.69 -20.56
N LYS A 7 21.82 -20.91 -20.54
CA LYS A 7 22.59 -20.70 -19.31
C LYS A 7 21.92 -19.60 -18.52
N LYS A 8 21.30 -19.98 -17.39
CA LYS A 8 20.94 -19.08 -16.29
C LYS A 8 22.17 -18.23 -15.96
N MET A 9 22.11 -16.93 -16.23
CA MET A 9 23.05 -15.96 -15.67
C MET A 9 22.68 -15.80 -14.18
N LEU A 10 23.42 -16.48 -13.31
CA LEU A 10 23.66 -16.00 -11.95
C LEU A 10 24.56 -14.76 -12.11
N PHE A 11 24.00 -13.57 -12.06
CA PHE A 11 24.79 -12.37 -11.78
C PHE A 11 24.87 -12.22 -10.26
N GLY A 12 25.90 -12.80 -9.66
CA GLY A 12 26.35 -12.40 -8.33
C GLY A 12 27.27 -11.20 -8.49
N PHE A 13 26.86 -10.04 -8.00
CA PHE A 13 27.79 -8.94 -7.75
C PHE A 13 28.53 -9.22 -6.45
N VAL A 14 29.83 -8.94 -6.43
CA VAL A 14 30.71 -9.09 -5.26
C VAL A 14 30.81 -7.73 -4.61
N PHE A 15 30.19 -7.56 -3.44
CA PHE A 15 30.42 -6.41 -2.57
C PHE A 15 31.50 -6.77 -1.56
N GLY A 16 32.71 -6.24 -1.73
CA GLY A 16 33.75 -6.44 -0.72
C GLY A 16 33.62 -5.40 0.38
N VAL A 17 32.94 -5.73 1.48
CA VAL A 17 32.96 -4.91 2.70
C VAL A 17 33.32 -5.75 3.92
N GLY A 18 34.55 -5.57 4.43
CA GLY A 18 35.12 -6.37 5.49
C GLY A 18 34.46 -6.23 6.85
N LEU A 19 33.82 -7.29 7.33
CA LEU A 19 33.50 -7.43 8.74
C LEU A 19 34.66 -8.13 9.46
N ALA A 20 35.34 -7.37 10.30
CA ALA A 20 36.16 -7.92 11.37
C ALA A 20 35.25 -8.25 12.55
N MET A 21 34.53 -9.38 12.51
CA MET A 21 33.91 -9.92 13.72
C MET A 21 34.86 -10.95 14.31
N VAL A 22 35.23 -10.81 15.57
CA VAL A 22 36.30 -11.62 16.17
C VAL A 22 35.81 -12.25 17.47
N ASN A 23 35.99 -13.55 17.59
CA ASN A 23 35.94 -14.23 18.87
C ASN A 23 37.36 -14.66 19.25
N GLY A 24 38.02 -13.89 20.11
CA GLY A 24 39.27 -14.25 20.79
C GLY A 24 40.53 -14.50 19.95
N GLN A 25 40.42 -14.85 18.66
CA GLN A 25 41.48 -15.06 17.65
C GLN A 25 40.98 -15.49 16.25
N THR A 26 39.68 -15.72 16.00
CA THR A 26 39.12 -16.16 14.68
C THR A 26 37.84 -15.40 14.28
N SER A 27 37.53 -15.35 12.97
CA SER A 27 36.28 -14.80 12.44
C SER A 27 35.08 -15.69 12.79
N CYS A 28 34.01 -15.12 13.34
CA CYS A 28 32.75 -15.83 13.63
C CYS A 28 31.74 -15.80 12.46
N VAL A 29 32.10 -15.16 11.35
CA VAL A 29 31.20 -15.03 10.19
C VAL A 29 31.22 -16.33 9.37
N PRO A 30 30.09 -17.05 9.25
CA PRO A 30 30.01 -18.22 8.37
C PRO A 30 29.99 -17.78 6.90
N ASN A 31 30.41 -18.65 5.99
CA ASN A 31 30.31 -18.38 4.54
C ASN A 31 28.85 -18.18 4.09
N SER A 32 27.88 -18.69 4.84
CA SER A 32 26.46 -18.47 4.60
C SER A 32 25.71 -18.33 5.92
N LEU A 33 24.87 -17.29 6.01
CA LEU A 33 24.02 -16.99 7.15
C LEU A 33 22.56 -16.92 6.71
N LYS A 34 21.67 -17.57 7.45
CA LYS A 34 20.22 -17.41 7.28
C LYS A 34 19.73 -16.44 8.37
N THR A 35 18.95 -15.44 7.98
CA THR A 35 18.41 -14.41 8.89
C THR A 35 16.96 -14.09 8.53
N THR A 36 16.14 -13.77 9.54
CA THR A 36 14.81 -13.20 9.37
C THR A 36 14.96 -11.68 9.38
N GLY A 37 14.64 -11.02 8.27
CA GLY A 37 15.00 -9.63 8.01
C GLY A 37 16.41 -9.48 7.45
N CYS A 38 16.66 -8.29 6.86
CA CYS A 38 17.98 -7.85 6.45
C CYS A 38 18.23 -6.47 7.08
N THR A 39 18.64 -6.48 8.34
CA THR A 39 19.17 -5.33 9.07
C THR A 39 20.45 -5.75 9.78
N ALA A 40 21.26 -4.80 10.21
CA ALA A 40 22.41 -5.09 11.04
C ALA A 40 22.01 -5.91 12.29
N GLN A 41 20.89 -5.55 12.94
CA GLN A 41 20.41 -6.25 14.12
C GLN A 41 20.01 -7.70 13.81
N SER A 42 19.25 -7.95 12.75
CA SER A 42 18.85 -9.32 12.40
C SER A 42 20.05 -10.22 12.07
N ILE A 43 21.08 -9.63 11.45
CA ILE A 43 22.35 -10.32 11.16
C ILE A 43 23.10 -10.62 12.45
N ILE A 44 23.20 -9.65 13.36
CA ILE A 44 23.84 -9.82 14.68
C ILE A 44 23.14 -10.93 15.46
N ASP A 45 21.82 -10.90 15.53
CA ASP A 45 21.02 -11.90 16.25
C ASP A 45 21.26 -13.30 15.66
N ALA A 46 21.21 -13.43 14.33
CA ALA A 46 21.49 -14.69 13.65
C ALA A 46 22.92 -15.20 13.87
N LEU A 47 23.90 -14.32 14.06
CA LEU A 47 25.28 -14.71 14.37
C LEU A 47 25.45 -15.13 15.83
N LEU A 48 24.79 -14.44 16.77
CA LEU A 48 24.78 -14.79 18.18
C LEU A 48 24.10 -16.14 18.45
N GLU A 49 23.12 -16.52 17.62
CA GLU A 49 22.54 -17.87 17.64
C GLU A 49 23.55 -18.97 17.24
N ILE A 50 24.56 -18.64 16.42
CA ILE A 50 25.61 -19.57 15.98
C ILE A 50 26.74 -19.64 17.02
N ASP A 51 27.22 -18.48 17.48
CA ASP A 51 28.23 -18.35 18.52
C ASP A 51 27.92 -17.13 19.40
N GLU A 52 27.55 -17.40 20.66
CA GLU A 52 27.21 -16.38 21.67
C GLU A 52 28.36 -15.40 21.98
N ASN A 53 29.59 -15.74 21.59
CA ASN A 53 30.78 -14.90 21.81
C ASN A 53 31.15 -14.06 20.57
N CYS A 54 30.34 -14.11 19.50
CA CYS A 54 30.57 -13.27 18.33
C CYS A 54 30.35 -11.79 18.70
N THR A 55 31.32 -10.94 18.35
CA THR A 55 31.24 -9.50 18.60
C THR A 55 31.21 -8.73 17.30
N VAL A 56 30.27 -7.79 17.20
CA VAL A 56 30.13 -6.86 16.07
C VAL A 56 30.49 -5.48 16.55
N PHE A 57 31.34 -4.77 15.80
CA PHE A 57 31.74 -3.42 16.15
C PHE A 57 30.73 -2.41 15.61
N ASP A 58 30.51 -1.31 16.34
CA ASP A 58 29.53 -0.27 15.97
C ASP A 58 29.74 0.26 14.54
N ASN A 59 31.00 0.40 14.10
CA ASN A 59 31.32 0.86 12.74
C ASN A 59 30.95 -0.12 11.62
N GLN A 60 30.49 -1.33 11.95
CA GLN A 60 30.01 -2.34 11.02
C GLN A 60 28.48 -2.35 10.89
N VAL A 61 27.76 -1.69 11.80
CA VAL A 61 26.29 -1.61 11.78
C VAL A 61 25.83 -0.87 10.52
N ASP A 62 26.36 0.32 10.28
CA ASP A 62 26.01 1.14 9.11
C ASP A 62 26.33 0.43 7.79
N ILE A 63 27.48 -0.27 7.75
CA ILE A 63 27.92 -1.06 6.61
C ILE A 63 26.94 -2.19 6.28
N LEU A 64 26.46 -2.90 7.31
CA LEU A 64 25.52 -4.00 7.12
C LEU A 64 24.16 -3.50 6.64
N ASN A 65 23.68 -2.37 7.19
CA ASN A 65 22.44 -1.74 6.73
C ASN A 65 22.56 -1.33 5.25
N GLU A 66 23.61 -0.60 4.87
CA GLU A 66 23.83 -0.19 3.46
C GLU A 66 23.91 -1.40 2.51
N ALA A 67 24.54 -2.49 2.93
CA ALA A 67 24.60 -3.72 2.14
C ALA A 67 23.21 -4.38 2.01
N CYS A 68 22.42 -4.39 3.08
CA CYS A 68 21.06 -4.91 3.08
C CYS A 68 20.12 -4.10 2.20
N GLU A 69 20.20 -2.77 2.22
CA GLU A 69 19.45 -1.88 1.33
C GLU A 69 19.71 -2.21 -0.14
N LYS A 70 20.99 -2.40 -0.52
CA LYS A 70 21.38 -2.81 -1.88
C LYS A 70 20.85 -4.20 -2.25
N ILE A 71 20.87 -5.14 -1.31
CA ILE A 71 20.30 -6.49 -1.52
C ILE A 71 18.80 -6.41 -1.76
N LYS A 72 18.07 -5.68 -0.91
CA LYS A 72 16.62 -5.44 -1.04
C LYS A 72 16.29 -4.82 -2.40
N ALA A 73 16.96 -3.72 -2.76
CA ALA A 73 16.77 -3.04 -4.05
C ALA A 73 16.95 -3.98 -5.25
N ASN A 74 18.01 -4.81 -5.25
CA ASN A 74 18.27 -5.75 -6.33
C ASN A 74 17.20 -6.83 -6.45
N ILE A 75 16.73 -7.36 -5.32
CA ILE A 75 15.69 -8.39 -5.29
C ILE A 75 14.38 -7.82 -5.80
N ASP A 76 14.03 -6.61 -5.36
CA ASP A 76 12.79 -5.96 -5.72
C ASP A 76 12.77 -5.58 -7.22
N ASP A 77 13.90 -5.17 -7.80
CA ASP A 77 14.05 -5.02 -9.25
C ASP A 77 13.76 -6.34 -10.01
N GLN A 78 14.22 -7.47 -9.49
CA GLN A 78 14.03 -8.78 -10.14
C GLN A 78 12.66 -9.41 -9.91
N ARG A 79 11.97 -9.08 -8.81
CA ARG A 79 10.82 -9.84 -8.29
C ARG A 79 9.63 -8.94 -7.90
N THR A 80 9.28 -8.04 -8.80
CA THR A 80 8.07 -7.22 -8.68
C THR A 80 7.01 -7.69 -9.68
N TYR A 81 5.77 -7.87 -9.22
CA TYR A 81 4.58 -8.06 -10.06
C TYR A 81 3.92 -6.71 -10.35
N ASN A 82 3.66 -6.40 -11.62
CA ASN A 82 2.91 -5.19 -11.99
C ASN A 82 1.48 -5.57 -12.41
N LEU A 83 0.48 -4.94 -11.79
CA LEU A 83 -0.96 -5.23 -11.97
C LEU A 83 -1.45 -5.03 -13.42
N ALA A 84 -0.87 -4.07 -14.14
CA ALA A 84 -1.30 -3.63 -15.46
C ALA A 84 -0.43 -4.17 -16.61
N THR A 85 0.88 -4.29 -16.40
CA THR A 85 1.82 -4.73 -17.45
C THR A 85 2.23 -6.20 -17.31
N GLY A 86 2.13 -6.78 -16.11
CA GLY A 86 2.53 -8.16 -15.82
C GLY A 86 4.03 -8.39 -16.05
N ARG A 87 4.83 -8.49 -14.98
CA ARG A 87 6.29 -8.71 -15.10
C ARG A 87 6.71 -10.17 -15.32
N ASN A 88 5.76 -11.11 -15.38
CA ASN A 88 6.05 -12.51 -15.57
C ASN A 88 5.43 -13.02 -16.89
N PRO A 89 6.21 -13.53 -17.87
CA PRO A 89 5.68 -14.09 -19.11
C PRO A 89 4.73 -15.30 -18.91
N ARG A 90 4.47 -15.70 -17.67
CA ARG A 90 3.54 -16.78 -17.28
C ARG A 90 2.22 -16.29 -16.67
N LEU A 91 2.06 -15.01 -16.37
CA LEU A 91 0.88 -14.50 -15.67
C LEU A 91 0.31 -13.31 -16.41
N ARG A 92 -0.98 -13.40 -16.77
CA ARG A 92 -1.69 -12.30 -17.41
C ARG A 92 -1.89 -11.17 -16.39
N PRO A 93 -1.81 -9.90 -16.80
CA PRO A 93 -2.10 -8.80 -15.92
C PRO A 93 -3.57 -8.86 -15.45
N LEU A 94 -3.82 -8.31 -14.26
CA LEU A 94 -5.15 -8.25 -13.66
C LEU A 94 -6.06 -7.38 -14.54
N ILE A 95 -5.57 -6.18 -14.81
CA ILE A 95 -6.16 -5.13 -15.64
C ILE A 95 -5.38 -5.04 -16.96
N ARG A 96 -5.98 -4.52 -18.04
CA ARG A 96 -5.36 -4.60 -19.38
C ARG A 96 -4.13 -3.73 -19.53
N ASP A 97 -4.15 -2.57 -18.89
CA ASP A 97 -3.14 -1.54 -18.99
C ASP A 97 -3.26 -0.54 -17.83
N GLU A 98 -2.28 0.34 -17.73
CA GLU A 98 -2.16 1.33 -16.67
C GLU A 98 -3.26 2.41 -16.77
N GLU A 99 -3.87 2.62 -17.95
CA GLU A 99 -4.98 3.56 -18.12
C GLU A 99 -6.27 3.03 -17.47
N GLU A 100 -6.61 1.76 -17.70
CA GLU A 100 -7.75 1.12 -17.05
C GLU A 100 -7.56 1.05 -15.51
N LEU A 101 -6.31 0.89 -15.05
CA LEU A 101 -5.98 0.93 -13.62
C LEU A 101 -6.19 2.33 -13.03
N SER A 102 -5.73 3.37 -13.72
CA SER A 102 -5.94 4.77 -13.33
C SER A 102 -7.43 5.11 -13.29
N ILE A 103 -8.20 4.70 -14.31
CA ILE A 103 -9.65 4.89 -14.37
C ILE A 103 -10.35 4.23 -13.16
N PHE A 104 -9.91 3.03 -12.75
CA PHE A 104 -10.46 2.35 -11.58
C PHE A 104 -10.26 3.17 -10.30
N PHE A 105 -9.04 3.64 -10.04
CA PHE A 105 -8.75 4.44 -8.84
C PHE A 105 -9.40 5.83 -8.85
N MET A 106 -9.79 6.33 -10.02
CA MET A 106 -10.61 7.54 -10.15
C MET A 106 -12.12 7.27 -9.94
N GLY A 107 -12.53 6.04 -9.61
CA GLY A 107 -13.93 5.63 -9.42
C GLY A 107 -14.68 5.31 -10.72
N GLY A 108 -13.98 5.28 -11.85
CA GLY A 108 -14.57 5.00 -13.15
C GLY A 108 -14.38 3.57 -13.64
N GLY A 109 -14.88 3.31 -14.85
CA GLY A 109 -14.62 2.07 -15.59
C GLY A 109 -15.48 0.89 -15.16
N ASP A 110 -15.24 -0.24 -15.83
CA ASP A 110 -16.07 -1.45 -15.69
C ASP A 110 -16.04 -2.06 -14.28
N LEU A 111 -14.95 -1.84 -13.53
CA LEU A 111 -14.80 -2.39 -12.18
C LEU A 111 -15.68 -1.65 -11.16
N ASN A 112 -15.90 -0.36 -11.36
CA ASN A 112 -16.74 0.45 -10.49
C ASN A 112 -18.22 0.38 -10.90
N LEU A 113 -18.50 0.45 -12.20
CA LEU A 113 -19.87 0.69 -12.70
C LEU A 113 -20.71 -0.58 -12.92
N LYS A 114 -20.11 -1.78 -12.84
CA LYS A 114 -20.81 -3.03 -13.14
C LYS A 114 -21.23 -3.78 -11.87
N ARG A 115 -22.53 -4.00 -11.76
CA ARG A 115 -23.18 -4.80 -10.72
C ARG A 115 -23.21 -6.28 -11.10
N ASP A 116 -23.21 -7.16 -10.11
CA ASP A 116 -23.17 -8.61 -10.35
C ASP A 116 -24.52 -9.16 -10.84
N ASN A 117 -24.86 -8.93 -12.10
CA ASN A 117 -26.10 -9.43 -12.69
C ASN A 117 -25.92 -10.78 -13.43
N GLU A 118 -25.28 -11.76 -12.76
CA GLU A 118 -24.95 -13.08 -13.33
C GLU A 118 -24.04 -13.03 -14.58
N ASN A 119 -23.24 -11.97 -14.73
CA ASN A 119 -22.38 -11.79 -15.90
C ASN A 119 -21.00 -12.45 -15.70
N ASP A 120 -20.63 -13.37 -16.60
CA ASP A 120 -19.33 -14.07 -16.65
C ASP A 120 -18.10 -13.13 -16.47
N LYS A 121 -18.21 -11.86 -16.87
CA LYS A 121 -17.08 -10.91 -16.84
C LYS A 121 -16.66 -10.52 -15.42
N LEU A 122 -17.61 -10.25 -14.52
CA LEU A 122 -17.30 -9.84 -13.14
C LEU A 122 -16.75 -11.01 -12.33
N GLN A 123 -17.37 -12.18 -12.46
CA GLN A 123 -16.86 -13.42 -11.85
C GLN A 123 -15.45 -13.76 -12.33
N ASN A 124 -15.15 -13.53 -13.62
CA ASN A 124 -13.80 -13.71 -14.16
C ASN A 124 -12.78 -12.76 -13.54
N ILE A 125 -13.16 -11.50 -13.30
CA ILE A 125 -12.30 -10.50 -12.66
C ILE A 125 -12.11 -10.83 -11.19
N ALA A 126 -13.19 -11.13 -10.46
CA ALA A 126 -13.17 -11.55 -9.07
C ALA A 126 -12.19 -12.73 -8.86
N ARG A 127 -12.25 -13.73 -9.75
CA ARG A 127 -11.29 -14.84 -9.77
C ARG A 127 -9.83 -14.38 -9.96
N LYS A 128 -9.58 -13.40 -10.82
CA LYS A 128 -8.23 -12.87 -11.00
C LYS A 128 -7.75 -12.09 -9.79
N ILE A 129 -8.60 -11.28 -9.14
CA ILE A 129 -8.23 -10.56 -7.92
C ILE A 129 -7.83 -11.56 -6.84
N ASN A 130 -8.67 -12.58 -6.60
CA ASN A 130 -8.34 -13.63 -5.64
C ASN A 130 -7.05 -14.40 -6.03
N GLN A 131 -6.82 -14.63 -7.32
CA GLN A 131 -5.56 -15.22 -7.80
C GLN A 131 -4.37 -14.32 -7.50
N VAL A 132 -4.47 -13.00 -7.70
CA VAL A 132 -3.39 -12.06 -7.39
C VAL A 132 -3.11 -12.04 -5.89
N TYR A 133 -4.15 -12.03 -5.07
CA TYR A 133 -4.01 -12.10 -3.63
C TYR A 133 -3.28 -13.37 -3.19
N THR A 134 -3.82 -14.54 -3.54
CA THR A 134 -3.31 -15.85 -3.10
C THR A 134 -1.98 -16.27 -3.72
N GLN A 135 -1.51 -15.63 -4.79
CA GLN A 135 -0.25 -15.98 -5.46
C GLN A 135 0.84 -14.90 -5.39
N PHE A 136 0.48 -13.63 -5.18
CA PHE A 136 1.43 -12.52 -5.23
C PHE A 136 1.31 -11.60 -4.03
N ALA A 137 0.12 -11.15 -3.64
CA ALA A 137 0.00 -10.08 -2.64
C ALA A 137 0.62 -10.45 -1.28
N GLN A 138 0.65 -11.74 -0.93
CA GLN A 138 1.22 -12.22 0.33
C GLN A 138 2.68 -12.67 0.23
N ASP A 139 3.18 -13.01 -0.96
CA ASP A 139 4.47 -13.71 -1.16
C ASP A 139 5.45 -12.98 -2.11
N GLU A 140 4.99 -11.96 -2.84
CA GLU A 140 5.77 -11.21 -3.83
C GLU A 140 5.48 -9.71 -3.73
N ARG A 141 6.42 -8.87 -4.18
CA ARG A 141 6.20 -7.43 -4.22
C ARG A 141 5.23 -7.09 -5.35
N ILE A 142 4.18 -6.34 -5.07
CA ILE A 142 3.32 -5.70 -6.07
C ILE A 142 3.84 -4.28 -6.31
N ALA A 143 4.04 -3.93 -7.57
CA ALA A 143 4.45 -2.59 -7.97
C ALA A 143 3.37 -1.59 -7.56
N TYR A 144 3.80 -0.44 -7.02
CA TYR A 144 2.90 0.69 -6.91
C TYR A 144 2.47 1.16 -8.32
N PRO A 145 1.17 1.41 -8.54
CA PRO A 145 0.67 1.86 -9.84
C PRO A 145 1.34 3.16 -10.31
N ARG A 146 1.73 3.24 -11.59
CA ARG A 146 2.53 4.39 -12.10
C ARG A 146 1.71 5.54 -12.62
N THR A 147 0.60 5.20 -13.28
CA THR A 147 -0.28 6.16 -13.96
C THR A 147 -1.42 6.64 -13.09
N VAL A 148 -1.50 6.14 -11.86
CA VAL A 148 -2.46 6.67 -10.91
C VAL A 148 -1.87 7.99 -10.45
N GLN A 149 -2.28 9.03 -11.16
CA GLN A 149 -1.94 10.42 -10.90
C GLN A 149 -2.58 10.82 -9.57
N PHE A 150 -2.02 10.33 -8.48
CA PHE A 150 -2.21 10.95 -7.17
C PHE A 150 -1.35 12.22 -7.08
N HIS A 151 -1.22 12.97 -8.17
CA HIS A 151 -0.43 14.19 -8.23
C HIS A 151 -0.97 15.10 -9.33
N GLN A 152 -0.95 16.39 -9.05
CA GLN A 152 -1.38 17.45 -9.97
C GLN A 152 -0.33 17.78 -11.05
N ASP A 153 0.91 17.29 -10.93
CA ASP A 153 2.05 17.76 -11.72
C ASP A 153 2.58 16.71 -12.71
N ASP A 154 2.33 16.95 -14.00
CA ASP A 154 2.86 16.19 -15.15
C ASP A 154 4.40 16.32 -15.30
N THR A 155 5.08 17.12 -14.46
CA THR A 155 6.54 17.31 -14.52
C THR A 155 7.35 16.30 -13.74
N TYR A 156 6.73 15.31 -13.09
CA TYR A 156 7.45 14.15 -12.54
C TYR A 156 7.99 13.29 -13.69
N THR A 157 9.15 13.68 -14.22
CA THR A 157 9.91 12.85 -15.15
C THR A 157 10.52 11.71 -14.35
N ASP A 158 9.85 10.56 -14.41
CA ASP A 158 10.31 9.25 -13.97
C ASP A 158 11.73 8.98 -14.53
N THR A 159 12.77 9.35 -13.77
CA THR A 159 14.16 9.04 -14.17
C THR A 159 14.56 7.61 -13.83
N ASP A 160 13.75 6.89 -13.05
CA ASP A 160 13.94 5.47 -12.75
C ASP A 160 12.64 4.69 -13.00
N PRO A 161 12.43 4.21 -14.23
CA PRO A 161 11.25 3.46 -14.60
C PRO A 161 11.23 2.07 -13.96
N ASP A 162 11.95 1.77 -12.89
CA ASP A 162 11.81 0.56 -12.10
C ASP A 162 11.59 0.83 -10.59
N LEU A 163 11.58 2.10 -10.17
CA LEU A 163 11.38 2.56 -8.79
C LEU A 163 10.26 3.62 -8.68
N VAL A 164 9.01 3.21 -8.95
CA VAL A 164 7.85 4.06 -8.62
C VAL A 164 7.44 3.78 -7.19
N TYR A 165 7.80 4.71 -6.30
CA TYR A 165 7.32 4.76 -4.93
C TYR A 165 6.01 5.55 -4.85
N PRO A 166 5.16 5.28 -3.84
CA PRO A 166 4.06 6.18 -3.53
C PRO A 166 4.64 7.58 -3.25
N ASN A 167 4.22 8.59 -4.00
CA ASN A 167 4.68 9.96 -3.81
C ASN A 167 3.49 10.78 -3.31
N CYS A 168 3.25 10.73 -2.01
CA CYS A 168 2.25 11.56 -1.36
C CYS A 168 2.99 12.52 -0.44
N ALA A 169 2.53 13.77 -0.35
CA ALA A 169 3.18 14.81 0.45
C ALA A 169 3.34 14.42 1.93
N HIS A 170 2.50 13.50 2.41
CA HIS A 170 2.44 13.07 3.80
C HIS A 170 2.63 11.56 4.02
N ASN A 171 2.96 10.81 2.95
CA ASN A 171 3.02 9.35 2.97
C ASN A 171 1.73 8.65 3.46
N VAL A 172 0.58 9.24 3.14
CA VAL A 172 -0.74 8.69 3.47
C VAL A 172 -1.56 8.52 2.20
N LEU A 173 -2.20 7.37 2.06
CA LEU A 173 -3.20 7.09 1.04
C LEU A 173 -4.53 6.75 1.71
N MET A 174 -5.62 7.18 1.09
CA MET A 174 -6.97 6.84 1.51
C MET A 174 -7.80 6.46 0.28
N CYS A 175 -8.66 5.46 0.45
CA CYS A 175 -9.73 5.10 -0.46
C CYS A 175 -11.06 5.44 0.19
N CYS A 176 -12.01 5.98 -0.56
CA CYS A 176 -13.37 6.23 -0.11
C CYS A 176 -14.35 5.69 -1.16
N PHE A 177 -15.29 4.87 -0.69
CA PHE A 177 -16.28 4.17 -1.51
C PHE A 177 -17.67 4.69 -1.17
N SER A 178 -18.48 4.96 -2.19
CA SER A 178 -19.85 5.48 -2.03
C SER A 178 -20.94 4.53 -2.50
N SER A 179 -20.58 3.34 -2.99
CA SER A 179 -21.58 2.38 -3.43
C SER A 179 -21.16 0.93 -3.17
N ASP A 180 -22.15 0.08 -3.00
CA ASP A 180 -22.04 -1.37 -2.88
C ASP A 180 -22.75 -2.06 -4.07
N ARG A 181 -22.04 -2.98 -4.72
CA ARG A 181 -22.50 -3.69 -5.92
C ARG A 181 -22.65 -5.20 -5.75
N GLN A 182 -22.35 -5.75 -4.57
CA GLN A 182 -22.32 -7.20 -4.33
C GLN A 182 -23.28 -7.58 -3.21
N ALA A 183 -24.14 -8.58 -3.46
CA ALA A 183 -25.09 -9.06 -2.48
C ALA A 183 -24.55 -10.34 -1.80
N ASN A 184 -25.07 -10.62 -0.59
CA ASN A 184 -24.78 -11.84 0.17
C ASN A 184 -23.31 -12.02 0.61
N ASP A 185 -22.61 -10.92 0.87
CA ASP A 185 -21.24 -10.91 1.40
C ASP A 185 -21.16 -10.39 2.84
N ASP A 186 -22.31 -10.23 3.52
CA ASP A 186 -22.46 -9.68 4.87
C ASP A 186 -21.91 -8.24 5.03
N ASN A 187 -21.80 -7.48 3.93
CA ASN A 187 -21.34 -6.10 3.90
C ASN A 187 -22.33 -5.21 3.13
N GLY A 188 -22.39 -3.93 3.49
CA GLY A 188 -23.21 -2.95 2.77
C GLY A 188 -24.71 -3.28 2.71
N ASN A 189 -25.39 -2.64 1.76
CA ASN A 189 -26.84 -2.71 1.61
C ASN A 189 -27.31 -3.34 0.27
N CYS A 190 -26.40 -3.79 -0.59
CA CYS A 190 -26.77 -4.45 -1.85
C CYS A 190 -27.44 -5.81 -1.59
N ALA A 191 -28.56 -6.05 -2.26
CA ALA A 191 -29.31 -7.30 -2.15
C ALA A 191 -29.81 -7.81 -3.51
N GLU A 192 -30.22 -9.07 -3.57
CA GLU A 192 -30.94 -9.58 -4.74
C GLU A 192 -32.40 -9.08 -4.76
N PRO A 193 -33.01 -8.84 -5.94
CA PRO A 193 -32.38 -8.85 -7.25
C PRO A 193 -31.52 -7.60 -7.50
N TYR A 194 -30.33 -7.81 -8.07
CA TYR A 194 -29.30 -6.77 -8.26
C TYR A 194 -29.78 -5.51 -9.00
N ASP A 195 -30.62 -5.67 -10.03
CA ASP A 195 -31.11 -4.56 -10.85
C ASP A 195 -32.12 -3.65 -10.12
N GLU A 196 -32.61 -4.06 -8.94
CA GLU A 196 -33.53 -3.28 -8.12
C GLU A 196 -32.88 -2.80 -6.84
N ASN A 197 -32.14 -3.69 -6.16
CA ASN A 197 -31.66 -3.47 -4.80
C ASN A 197 -30.17 -3.10 -4.71
N CYS A 198 -29.46 -2.98 -5.83
CA CYS A 198 -28.04 -2.56 -5.86
C CYS A 198 -27.79 -1.34 -6.74
N VAL A 199 -28.84 -0.66 -7.22
CA VAL A 199 -28.68 0.49 -8.12
C VAL A 199 -28.08 1.69 -7.38
N ASP A 200 -28.54 1.92 -6.16
CA ASP A 200 -28.08 2.99 -5.28
C ASP A 200 -27.90 2.39 -3.87
N ALA A 201 -27.25 1.22 -3.80
CA ALA A 201 -26.95 0.60 -2.52
C ALA A 201 -25.67 1.19 -1.96
N ASP A 202 -25.70 1.50 -0.67
CA ASP A 202 -24.59 2.11 0.03
C ASP A 202 -23.69 1.04 0.68
N PRO A 203 -22.38 1.30 0.81
CA PRO A 203 -21.48 0.48 1.60
C PRO A 203 -21.81 0.55 3.10
N ALA A 204 -21.10 -0.21 3.93
CA ALA A 204 -21.21 -0.04 5.37
C ALA A 204 -20.54 1.26 5.81
N ASP A 205 -21.29 2.13 6.46
CA ASP A 205 -20.81 3.41 6.91
C ASP A 205 -19.69 3.31 7.97
N ASN A 206 -18.64 4.10 7.79
CA ASN A 206 -17.62 4.32 8.80
C ASN A 206 -17.16 5.79 8.91
N THR A 207 -17.75 6.69 8.10
CA THR A 207 -17.36 8.10 8.04
C THR A 207 -18.38 8.96 7.32
N ASP A 208 -18.47 10.20 7.79
CA ASP A 208 -19.08 11.32 7.11
C ASP A 208 -18.09 11.95 6.13
N ILE A 209 -18.59 12.36 4.96
CA ILE A 209 -17.85 13.18 4.01
C ILE A 209 -18.20 14.64 4.26
N CYS A 210 -17.24 15.45 4.71
CA CYS A 210 -17.51 16.85 5.01
C CYS A 210 -17.64 17.71 3.74
N TYR A 211 -16.62 17.63 2.88
CA TYR A 211 -16.58 18.32 1.60
C TYR A 211 -15.49 17.75 0.70
N ALA A 212 -15.71 17.84 -0.61
CA ALA A 212 -14.69 17.63 -1.62
C ALA A 212 -14.27 18.98 -2.23
N ASP A 213 -12.97 19.23 -2.30
CA ASP A 213 -12.40 20.46 -2.85
C ASP A 213 -11.79 20.19 -4.23
N HIS A 214 -12.47 20.68 -5.26
CA HIS A 214 -12.13 20.43 -6.65
C HIS A 214 -10.80 21.06 -7.08
N SER A 215 -10.25 21.97 -6.28
CA SER A 215 -8.92 22.53 -6.55
C SER A 215 -7.79 21.54 -6.22
N ARG A 216 -8.07 20.52 -5.39
CA ARG A 216 -7.09 19.50 -4.99
C ARG A 216 -6.74 18.59 -6.17
N LEU A 217 -7.74 18.10 -6.90
CA LEU A 217 -7.51 17.24 -8.07
C LEU A 217 -8.40 17.62 -9.29
N PRO A 218 -8.13 18.76 -9.96
CA PRO A 218 -8.97 19.24 -11.06
C PRO A 218 -9.13 18.28 -12.24
N ILE A 219 -8.19 17.34 -12.41
CA ILE A 219 -8.20 16.32 -13.46
C ILE A 219 -9.28 15.26 -13.21
N ALA A 220 -9.47 14.85 -11.95
CA ALA A 220 -10.52 13.91 -11.57
C ALA A 220 -11.90 14.55 -11.75
N ASP A 221 -12.04 15.82 -11.37
CA ASP A 221 -13.34 16.49 -11.32
C ASP A 221 -13.76 17.16 -12.62
N ARG A 222 -12.82 17.36 -13.54
CA ARG A 222 -13.00 18.16 -14.77
C ARG A 222 -13.53 19.58 -14.50
N VAL A 223 -13.36 20.05 -13.27
CA VAL A 223 -13.73 21.36 -12.76
C VAL A 223 -12.47 21.99 -12.18
N ALA A 224 -12.21 23.26 -12.48
CA ALA A 224 -10.95 23.91 -12.11
C ALA A 224 -10.82 24.19 -10.61
N ALA A 225 -11.94 24.48 -9.93
CA ALA A 225 -12.03 24.76 -8.50
C ALA A 225 -13.49 24.78 -8.05
N GLY A 226 -13.71 24.67 -6.74
CA GLY A 226 -15.03 24.72 -6.10
C GLY A 226 -15.11 23.72 -4.95
N LEU A 227 -16.22 23.73 -4.22
CA LEU A 227 -16.48 22.81 -3.13
C LEU A 227 -17.80 22.05 -3.38
N SER A 228 -17.75 20.72 -3.36
CA SER A 228 -18.90 19.89 -3.05
C SER A 228 -19.04 19.85 -1.53
N ILE A 229 -20.15 20.34 -0.98
CA ILE A 229 -20.41 20.32 0.46
C ILE A 229 -21.54 19.34 0.71
N PHE A 230 -21.30 18.39 1.62
CA PHE A 230 -22.31 17.44 2.07
C PHE A 230 -22.66 17.82 3.51
N LYS A 231 -23.96 18.01 3.77
CA LYS A 231 -24.45 18.41 5.09
C LYS A 231 -25.40 17.36 5.61
N ASP A 232 -25.47 17.20 6.93
CA ASP A 232 -26.54 16.44 7.58
C ASP A 232 -26.73 15.03 6.96
N GLU A 233 -25.64 14.31 6.66
CA GLU A 233 -25.61 12.97 6.02
C GLU A 233 -26.09 12.94 4.55
N GLU A 234 -26.07 14.07 3.83
CA GLU A 234 -26.45 14.14 2.40
C GLU A 234 -25.55 13.30 1.47
N GLU A 235 -24.38 12.87 1.93
CA GLU A 235 -23.46 11.98 1.22
C GLU A 235 -23.97 10.53 1.10
N GLY A 236 -24.82 10.08 2.01
CA GLY A 236 -25.15 8.65 2.20
C GLY A 236 -24.05 7.86 2.91
N ASP A 237 -24.36 6.63 3.31
CA ASP A 237 -23.40 5.77 4.02
C ASP A 237 -22.12 5.62 3.19
N THR A 238 -20.97 5.94 3.79
CA THR A 238 -19.69 6.00 3.07
C THR A 238 -18.62 5.25 3.83
N HIS A 239 -17.73 4.58 3.09
CA HIS A 239 -16.64 3.83 3.69
C HIS A 239 -15.28 4.35 3.23
N CYS A 240 -14.48 4.90 4.15
CA CYS A 240 -13.09 5.27 3.87
C CYS A 240 -12.11 4.34 4.59
N HIS A 241 -11.04 3.97 3.88
CA HIS A 241 -9.99 3.07 4.37
C HIS A 241 -8.63 3.50 3.82
N GLY A 242 -7.62 3.60 4.66
CA GLY A 242 -6.30 4.08 4.25
C GLY A 242 -5.12 3.28 4.77
N MET A 243 -3.94 3.83 4.50
CA MET A 243 -2.65 3.31 4.93
C MET A 243 -1.64 4.44 5.04
N VAL A 244 -0.63 4.23 5.89
CA VAL A 244 0.54 5.09 6.03
C VAL A 244 1.77 4.27 5.64
N TRP A 245 2.81 4.93 5.13
CA TRP A 245 4.12 4.30 4.94
C TRP A 245 5.26 5.20 5.41
N SER A 246 6.40 4.58 5.63
CA SER A 246 7.64 5.25 6.05
C SER A 246 8.27 6.09 4.92
N ASP A 247 8.98 7.16 5.31
CA ASP A 247 9.86 7.90 4.41
C ASP A 247 11.05 7.05 3.94
N ASP A 248 11.44 6.04 4.73
CA ASP A 248 12.50 5.12 4.34
C ASP A 248 11.95 4.10 3.33
N ILE A 249 12.35 4.26 2.08
CA ILE A 249 12.01 3.36 0.96
C ILE A 249 12.49 1.92 1.14
N TYR A 250 13.34 1.64 2.14
CA TYR A 250 13.82 0.31 2.48
C TYR A 250 13.08 -0.35 3.65
N GLU A 251 12.20 0.39 4.33
CA GLU A 251 11.26 -0.15 5.31
C GLU A 251 10.08 -0.83 4.62
N ASP A 252 9.50 -1.81 5.31
CA ASP A 252 8.57 -2.75 4.70
C ASP A 252 7.25 -2.08 4.27
N GLN A 253 6.75 -1.12 5.06
CA GLN A 253 5.56 -0.34 4.69
C GLN A 253 5.72 0.38 3.34
N ALA A 254 6.89 0.98 3.09
CA ALA A 254 7.17 1.70 1.84
C ALA A 254 7.45 0.74 0.67
N ARG A 255 8.24 -0.32 0.91
CA ARG A 255 8.60 -1.31 -0.12
C ARG A 255 7.38 -2.06 -0.65
N TYR A 256 6.44 -2.37 0.23
CA TYR A 256 5.23 -3.15 -0.06
C TYR A 256 3.96 -2.29 -0.09
N ALA A 257 4.07 -0.97 -0.19
CA ALA A 257 2.92 -0.07 -0.32
C ALA A 257 1.97 -0.47 -1.46
N GLY A 258 2.51 -0.99 -2.59
CA GLY A 258 1.69 -1.53 -3.68
C GLY A 258 0.88 -2.78 -3.30
N ASN A 259 1.41 -3.62 -2.39
CA ASN A 259 0.68 -4.76 -1.83
C ASN A 259 -0.48 -4.29 -0.95
N ASN A 260 -0.24 -3.32 -0.06
CA ASN A 260 -1.27 -2.80 0.83
C ASN A 260 -2.37 -2.06 0.04
N LEU A 261 -1.99 -1.22 -0.93
CA LEU A 261 -2.97 -0.57 -1.82
C LEU A 261 -3.81 -1.60 -2.59
N PHE A 262 -3.20 -2.66 -3.13
CA PHE A 262 -3.93 -3.75 -3.77
C PHE A 262 -4.89 -4.44 -2.79
N TYR A 263 -4.44 -4.71 -1.57
CA TYR A 263 -5.25 -5.34 -0.54
C TYR A 263 -6.49 -4.51 -0.22
N ILE A 264 -6.30 -3.24 0.15
CA ILE A 264 -7.38 -2.30 0.50
C ILE A 264 -8.33 -2.13 -0.69
N SER A 265 -7.82 -1.64 -1.82
CA SER A 265 -8.69 -1.21 -2.92
C SER A 265 -9.35 -2.35 -3.69
N MET A 266 -8.64 -3.46 -3.92
CA MET A 266 -9.10 -4.51 -4.81
C MET A 266 -9.54 -5.78 -4.09
N TYR A 267 -8.79 -6.24 -3.09
CA TYR A 267 -9.08 -7.52 -2.45
C TYR A 267 -10.14 -7.41 -1.35
N ASP A 268 -9.96 -6.52 -0.38
CA ASP A 268 -10.92 -6.33 0.71
C ASP A 268 -12.17 -5.62 0.17
N HIS A 269 -12.04 -4.37 -0.30
CA HIS A 269 -13.21 -3.56 -0.59
C HIS A 269 -13.91 -3.95 -1.90
N LEU A 270 -13.20 -4.11 -3.01
CA LEU A 270 -13.85 -4.45 -4.29
C LEU A 270 -14.31 -5.92 -4.42
N TYR A 271 -13.47 -6.88 -3.99
CA TYR A 271 -13.72 -8.32 -4.16
C TYR A 271 -14.48 -8.95 -3.00
N THR A 272 -14.07 -8.66 -1.75
CA THR A 272 -14.69 -9.28 -0.57
C THR A 272 -16.00 -8.60 -0.20
N ARG A 273 -16.07 -7.26 -0.32
CA ARG A 273 -17.21 -6.45 0.17
C ARG A 273 -18.07 -5.77 -0.90
N GLY A 274 -17.66 -5.83 -2.17
CA GLY A 274 -18.41 -5.19 -3.26
C GLY A 274 -18.36 -3.66 -3.33
N TYR A 275 -17.52 -2.98 -2.55
CA TYR A 275 -17.48 -1.52 -2.48
C TYR A 275 -16.78 -0.90 -3.68
N VAL A 276 -17.40 0.13 -4.24
CA VAL A 276 -17.02 0.78 -5.50
C VAL A 276 -17.43 2.25 -5.53
N GLU A 277 -17.03 2.90 -6.63
CA GLU A 277 -17.32 4.29 -6.98
C GLU A 277 -16.68 5.29 -6.04
N ASN A 278 -16.39 6.47 -6.59
CA ASN A 278 -15.75 7.57 -5.87
C ASN A 278 -16.78 8.53 -5.29
N ILE A 279 -16.36 9.26 -4.26
CA ILE A 279 -17.10 10.42 -3.78
C ILE A 279 -17.19 11.48 -4.89
N PRO A 280 -18.37 12.08 -5.16
CA PRO A 280 -18.49 13.13 -6.15
C PRO A 280 -17.56 14.31 -5.87
N GLY A 281 -16.59 14.55 -6.76
CA GLY A 281 -15.59 15.60 -6.58
C GLY A 281 -14.25 15.13 -6.01
N ALA A 282 -14.01 13.83 -5.93
CA ALA A 282 -12.75 13.26 -5.49
C ALA A 282 -12.47 11.93 -6.21
N PRO A 283 -11.22 11.43 -6.26
CA PRO A 283 -10.95 10.07 -6.73
C PRO A 283 -11.45 9.03 -5.73
N MET A 284 -11.55 7.77 -6.16
CA MET A 284 -11.93 6.66 -5.28
C MET A 284 -10.80 6.32 -4.31
N CYS A 285 -9.55 6.35 -4.79
CA CYS A 285 -8.38 6.28 -3.93
C CYS A 285 -7.38 7.37 -4.30
N GLY A 286 -6.57 7.80 -3.34
CA GLY A 286 -5.39 8.61 -3.60
C GLY A 286 -4.71 9.14 -2.37
N CYS A 287 -3.65 9.93 -2.59
CA CYS A 287 -2.95 10.58 -1.49
C CYS A 287 -3.94 11.41 -0.68
N LEU A 288 -3.77 11.41 0.65
CA LEU A 288 -4.69 12.07 1.56
C LEU A 288 -4.98 13.52 1.16
N GLU A 289 -3.99 14.24 0.64
CA GLU A 289 -4.13 15.63 0.20
C GLU A 289 -5.03 15.85 -1.02
N TYR A 290 -5.37 14.80 -1.77
CA TYR A 290 -6.27 14.81 -2.92
C TYR A 290 -7.64 14.19 -2.64
N MET A 291 -7.81 13.60 -1.46
CA MET A 291 -9.04 12.96 -1.02
C MET A 291 -10.02 13.99 -0.41
N PRO A 292 -11.32 13.66 -0.30
CA PRO A 292 -12.26 14.56 0.34
C PRO A 292 -11.92 14.68 1.83
N THR A 293 -12.45 15.72 2.45
CA THR A 293 -12.31 15.90 3.90
C THR A 293 -13.33 15.01 4.59
N VAL A 294 -12.88 14.17 5.51
CA VAL A 294 -13.72 13.14 6.17
C VAL A 294 -13.69 13.27 7.68
N SER A 295 -14.70 12.70 8.35
CA SER A 295 -14.72 12.62 9.82
C SER A 295 -13.78 11.52 10.33
N ARG A 296 -13.64 10.41 9.59
CA ARG A 296 -12.86 9.23 9.97
C ARG A 296 -12.39 8.42 8.74
N SER A 297 -11.43 7.53 8.94
CA SER A 297 -11.13 6.45 8.00
C SER A 297 -10.63 5.24 8.77
N ASP A 298 -11.02 4.05 8.36
CA ASP A 298 -10.38 2.80 8.77
C ASP A 298 -8.96 2.70 8.17
N CYS A 299 -8.16 1.73 8.59
CA CYS A 299 -6.85 1.52 7.97
C CYS A 299 -6.30 0.10 8.07
N THR A 300 -5.39 -0.24 7.15
CA THR A 300 -4.66 -1.51 7.13
C THR A 300 -3.16 -1.27 7.30
N GLU A 301 -2.55 -2.03 8.20
CA GLU A 301 -1.11 -2.20 8.36
C GLU A 301 -0.65 -3.56 7.81
N MET A 302 0.65 -3.69 7.55
CA MET A 302 1.26 -4.94 7.09
C MET A 302 2.25 -5.45 8.11
N ASP A 303 2.15 -6.72 8.46
CA ASP A 303 3.22 -7.46 9.15
C ASP A 303 4.02 -8.22 8.10
N VAL A 304 5.28 -7.83 7.92
CA VAL A 304 6.15 -8.35 6.87
C VAL A 304 7.26 -9.20 7.47
N THR A 305 7.33 -10.46 7.04
CA THR A 305 8.40 -11.38 7.40
C THR A 305 9.19 -11.79 6.17
N GLU A 306 10.40 -11.24 6.02
CA GLU A 306 11.35 -11.68 5.01
C GLU A 306 12.38 -12.65 5.59
N THR A 307 12.77 -13.67 4.84
CA THR A 307 13.94 -14.50 5.19
C THR A 307 14.99 -14.42 4.11
N PHE A 308 16.22 -14.15 4.52
CA PHE A 308 17.38 -14.03 3.65
C PHE A 308 18.39 -15.14 3.89
N VAL A 309 19.10 -15.48 2.82
CA VAL A 309 20.39 -16.18 2.88
C VAL A 309 21.46 -15.22 2.41
N LEU A 310 22.32 -14.82 3.33
CA LEU A 310 23.47 -13.96 3.10
C LEU A 310 24.72 -14.81 2.86
N THR A 311 25.57 -14.39 1.94
CA THR A 311 26.83 -15.05 1.59
C THR A 311 27.98 -14.14 1.98
N PHE A 312 28.95 -14.68 2.70
CA PHE A 312 30.15 -13.96 3.09
C PHE A 312 31.41 -14.58 2.47
N ASP A 313 32.37 -13.75 2.09
CA ASP A 313 33.72 -14.17 1.67
C ASP A 313 34.75 -13.43 2.50
N SER A 314 35.64 -14.16 3.18
CA SER A 314 36.69 -13.58 4.03
C SER A 314 36.17 -12.59 5.09
N GLY A 315 34.95 -12.82 5.58
CA GLY A 315 34.25 -11.96 6.52
C GLY A 315 33.48 -10.80 5.87
N GLU A 316 33.50 -10.68 4.55
CA GLU A 316 32.82 -9.60 3.82
C GLU A 316 31.45 -10.04 3.32
N LEU A 317 30.38 -9.25 3.51
CA LEU A 317 29.06 -9.55 2.95
C LEU A 317 29.07 -9.33 1.44
N VAL A 318 29.20 -10.40 0.67
CA VAL A 318 29.34 -10.32 -0.80
C VAL A 318 28.03 -10.42 -1.55
N ASN A 319 27.02 -11.10 -1.00
CA ASN A 319 25.75 -11.33 -1.68
C ASN A 319 24.61 -11.66 -0.71
N GLY A 320 23.37 -11.45 -1.13
CA GLY A 320 22.17 -11.84 -0.39
C GLY A 320 21.05 -12.29 -1.31
N ARG A 321 20.19 -13.19 -0.81
CA ARG A 321 19.01 -13.65 -1.52
C ARG A 321 17.84 -13.81 -0.56
N ARG A 322 16.71 -13.16 -0.86
CA ARG A 322 15.42 -13.46 -0.22
C ARG A 322 14.92 -14.84 -0.66
N ILE A 323 14.69 -15.70 0.31
CA ILE A 323 14.18 -17.07 0.09
C ILE A 323 12.69 -17.21 0.43
N SER A 324 12.16 -16.33 1.27
CA SER A 324 10.72 -16.20 1.53
C SER A 324 10.37 -14.74 1.85
N LEU A 325 9.15 -14.38 1.53
CA LEU A 325 8.45 -13.17 1.90
C LEU A 325 7.06 -13.64 2.33
N ASP A 326 6.59 -13.15 3.46
CA ASP A 326 5.26 -13.38 3.98
C ASP A 326 4.71 -12.03 4.43
N ILE A 327 3.55 -11.65 3.91
CA ILE A 327 2.86 -10.39 4.21
C ILE A 327 1.48 -10.73 4.77
N GLU A 328 1.27 -10.38 6.03
CA GLU A 328 -0.03 -10.41 6.67
C GLU A 328 -0.63 -8.99 6.64
N PHE A 329 -1.90 -8.88 6.27
CA PHE A 329 -2.64 -7.62 6.26
C PHE A 329 -3.56 -7.57 7.46
N ASN A 330 -3.36 -6.57 8.32
CA ASN A 330 -4.07 -6.44 9.58
C ASN A 330 -4.74 -5.07 9.67
N ALA A 331 -5.87 -4.97 10.37
CA ALA A 331 -6.41 -3.67 10.74
C ALA A 331 -5.38 -2.94 11.62
N CYS A 332 -5.19 -1.63 11.43
CA CYS A 332 -4.16 -0.94 12.21
C CYS A 332 -4.46 -1.01 13.70
N ASN A 333 -3.39 -1.15 14.48
CA ASN A 333 -3.45 -1.14 15.94
C ASN A 333 -3.04 0.21 16.53
N GLY A 334 -3.01 1.28 15.72
CA GLY A 334 -2.57 2.63 16.09
C GLY A 334 -3.13 3.12 17.43
N GLY A 335 -2.30 3.04 18.47
CA GLY A 335 -2.52 3.68 19.76
C GLY A 335 -3.94 3.60 20.37
N ALA A 336 -4.63 4.74 20.40
CA ALA A 336 -5.81 4.99 21.23
C ALA A 336 -7.14 4.42 20.67
N ALA A 337 -7.18 4.06 19.39
CA ALA A 337 -8.36 3.52 18.72
C ALA A 337 -7.97 2.44 17.70
N ASN A 338 -8.64 1.29 17.77
CA ASN A 338 -8.41 0.21 16.79
C ASN A 338 -8.97 0.60 15.42
N ASN A 339 -8.27 0.17 14.36
CA ASN A 339 -8.67 0.33 12.96
C ASN A 339 -8.93 1.80 12.60
N ASP A 340 -8.05 2.72 12.96
CA ASP A 340 -8.27 4.16 12.80
C ASP A 340 -7.05 4.84 12.15
N LEU A 341 -7.25 5.40 10.95
CA LEU A 341 -6.18 6.01 10.16
C LEU A 341 -5.59 7.24 10.85
N GLU A 342 -6.40 8.03 11.57
CA GLU A 342 -5.89 9.17 12.34
C GLU A 342 -4.88 8.71 13.39
N SER A 343 -5.20 7.65 14.13
CA SER A 343 -4.32 7.09 15.15
C SER A 343 -3.08 6.43 14.57
N GLU A 344 -3.18 5.84 13.38
CA GLU A 344 -2.02 5.29 12.65
C GLU A 344 -1.08 6.41 12.18
N ILE A 345 -1.63 7.47 11.58
CA ILE A 345 -0.87 8.67 11.21
C ILE A 345 -0.19 9.26 12.46
N ALA A 346 -0.92 9.38 13.57
CA ALA A 346 -0.33 9.87 14.80
C ALA A 346 0.86 9.01 15.25
N THR A 347 0.75 7.69 15.15
CA THR A 347 1.85 6.76 15.48
C THR A 347 3.08 7.00 14.60
N TYR A 348 2.88 7.24 13.31
CA TYR A 348 3.95 7.61 12.38
C TYR A 348 4.59 8.97 12.73
N TYR A 349 3.82 9.94 13.24
CA TYR A 349 4.31 11.24 13.72
C TYR A 349 4.56 11.28 15.24
N ASP A 350 5.28 10.30 15.78
CA ASP A 350 5.70 10.23 17.20
C ASP A 350 4.56 10.32 18.23
N GLY A 351 3.39 9.77 17.88
CA GLY A 351 2.18 9.75 18.71
C GLY A 351 1.34 11.03 18.64
N VAL A 352 1.62 11.95 17.72
CA VAL A 352 0.90 13.22 17.57
C VAL A 352 0.35 13.37 16.16
N PHE A 353 -0.97 13.48 16.02
CA PHE A 353 -1.58 13.79 14.73
C PHE A 353 -1.25 15.23 14.30
N PRO A 354 -0.65 15.47 13.12
CA PRO A 354 -0.28 16.81 12.68
C PRO A 354 -1.50 17.71 12.43
N ASP A 355 -1.45 18.95 12.95
CA ASP A 355 -2.54 19.93 12.83
C ASP A 355 -2.86 20.26 11.35
N GLU A 356 -1.85 20.27 10.48
CA GLU A 356 -2.02 20.53 9.05
C GLU A 356 -2.83 19.45 8.32
N LEU A 357 -2.95 18.24 8.90
CA LEU A 357 -3.75 17.15 8.33
C LEU A 357 -5.21 17.18 8.77
N ARG A 358 -5.58 18.04 9.73
CA ARG A 358 -6.97 18.20 10.21
C ARG A 358 -7.94 18.70 9.15
N LYS A 359 -7.43 19.31 8.08
CA LYS A 359 -8.22 19.70 6.91
C LYS A 359 -8.57 18.52 5.99
N TYR A 360 -8.04 17.33 6.24
CA TYR A 360 -8.32 16.09 5.50
C TYR A 360 -9.05 15.08 6.37
N ILE A 361 -8.60 14.87 7.62
CA ILE A 361 -9.29 14.02 8.60
C ILE A 361 -9.58 14.88 9.82
N THR A 362 -10.85 15.18 10.01
CA THR A 362 -11.29 16.14 11.03
C THR A 362 -11.39 15.50 12.42
N GLY A 363 -11.39 14.16 12.47
CA GLY A 363 -11.60 13.35 13.65
C GLY A 363 -13.04 13.44 14.18
N PRO A 364 -13.47 12.51 15.05
CA PRO A 364 -14.69 12.67 15.83
C PRO A 364 -14.56 13.77 16.89
N THR A 365 -15.65 14.44 17.30
CA THR A 365 -15.59 15.38 18.42
C THR A 365 -15.26 14.62 19.72
N ASN A 366 -14.09 14.82 20.33
CA ASN A 366 -13.68 14.18 21.59
C ASN A 366 -13.68 12.62 21.57
N ASN A 367 -13.30 11.99 20.46
CA ASN A 367 -13.39 10.53 20.31
C ASN A 367 -14.83 9.98 20.39
N ASP A 368 -15.85 10.84 20.26
CA ASP A 368 -17.24 10.42 20.14
C ASP A 368 -17.56 10.18 18.66
N GLN A 369 -17.50 8.91 18.24
CA GLN A 369 -17.83 8.45 16.89
C GLN A 369 -19.26 8.83 16.44
N THR A 370 -20.09 9.40 17.33
CA THR A 370 -21.46 9.86 17.04
C THR A 370 -21.57 11.37 16.77
N LYS A 371 -20.47 12.12 16.80
CA LYS A 371 -20.46 13.56 16.51
C LYS A 371 -19.34 13.90 15.54
N SER A 372 -19.70 14.16 14.31
CA SER A 372 -18.79 14.57 13.25
C SER A 372 -18.35 16.03 13.38
N ASN A 373 -17.07 16.27 13.13
CA ASN A 373 -16.47 17.61 13.09
C ASN A 373 -16.68 18.31 11.72
N CYS A 374 -17.46 17.71 10.82
CA CYS A 374 -17.66 18.21 9.47
C CYS A 374 -18.19 19.64 9.42
N GLN A 375 -19.13 20.02 10.30
CA GLN A 375 -19.66 21.38 10.29
C GLN A 375 -18.57 22.45 10.52
N ALA A 376 -17.65 22.20 11.46
CA ALA A 376 -16.53 23.11 11.72
C ALA A 376 -15.55 23.17 10.54
N ALA A 377 -15.29 22.02 9.89
CA ALA A 377 -14.46 21.93 8.71
C ALA A 377 -15.07 22.68 7.51
N ILE A 378 -16.38 22.53 7.29
CA ILE A 378 -17.15 23.23 6.26
C ILE A 378 -17.12 24.75 6.49
N ASP A 379 -17.32 25.20 7.73
CA ASP A 379 -17.29 26.63 8.05
C ASP A 379 -15.91 27.24 7.82
N THR A 380 -14.85 26.48 8.13
CA THR A 380 -13.47 26.86 7.85
C THR A 380 -13.21 26.95 6.34
N ALA A 381 -13.63 25.93 5.57
CA ALA A 381 -13.45 25.89 4.13
C ALA A 381 -14.19 27.02 3.40
N ARG A 382 -15.37 27.44 3.88
CA ARG A 382 -16.11 28.58 3.33
C ARG A 382 -15.50 29.94 3.61
N ALA A 383 -14.65 30.04 4.64
CA ALA A 383 -14.01 31.29 5.05
C ALA A 383 -12.67 31.53 4.32
N ALA A 384 -12.07 30.48 3.77
CA ALA A 384 -10.89 30.52 2.92
C ALA A 384 -11.25 30.97 1.49
#